data_AF-A0A2D0S0N5-F1
#
_entry.id   AF-A0A2D0S0N5-F1
#
_cell.length_a   1.000
_cell.length_b   1.000
_cell.length_c   1.000
_cell.angle_alpha   90.00
_cell.angle_beta   90.00
_cell.angle_gamma   90.00
#
_symmetry.space_group_name_H-M   'P 1'
#
loop_
_entity.id
_entity.type
_entity.pdbx_description
1 polymer ?
#
loop_
_entity_poly.entity_id
_entity_poly.type
_entity_poly.pdbx_seq_one_letter_code
_entity_poly.pdbx_strand_id
1 'polypeptide(L)'
;MGNHVDKLAHLSYAEVPTAEPSGTDAEDDGARIGVSYIFSTDNDDALTDDRTDERTPPPPHELECAVYHTAACVYERRARDMRAQSAETLMSKCVPGDVLEFVAAGQSPHWAVYIGDFQVVHLHRAEVKCGFVMDAGRGRRCRIVNQLYKYEPLSANAVVRNATEHVGMKERELSWRNSECFAAWCKFGRREFKMGGELRIGKQPYKLKLLLNGKQAHELEFQSLEDAIMERRRRDRLGKPAVLHELEGQR
;
A
#
# COMPACT_ATOMS: atom_id res chain seq x y z
N MET A 1 44.72 19.49 -47.48
CA MET A 1 43.49 19.69 -46.70
C MET A 1 43.63 18.80 -45.46
N GLY A 2 44.01 19.23 -44.25
CA GLY A 2 43.91 20.54 -43.61
C GLY A 2 42.89 20.51 -42.47
N ASN A 3 43.00 19.58 -41.51
CA ASN A 3 42.14 19.56 -40.32
C ASN A 3 42.93 20.15 -39.15
N HIS A 4 42.67 21.42 -38.86
CA HIS A 4 43.12 22.10 -37.66
C HIS A 4 42.02 22.04 -36.60
N VAL A 5 42.43 21.75 -35.37
CA VAL A 5 41.58 21.58 -34.19
C VAL A 5 41.51 22.94 -33.50
N ASP A 6 40.36 23.60 -33.56
CA ASP A 6 40.18 24.91 -32.91
C ASP A 6 39.72 24.80 -31.46
N LYS A 7 40.41 25.60 -30.65
CA LYS A 7 40.48 25.63 -29.20
C LYS A 7 39.19 26.14 -28.58
N LEU A 8 38.77 25.47 -27.51
CA LEU A 8 37.76 25.93 -26.56
C LEU A 8 38.15 27.31 -26.02
N ALA A 9 37.33 28.31 -26.32
CA ALA A 9 37.47 29.67 -25.80
C ALA A 9 37.15 29.70 -24.31
N HIS A 10 38.09 30.28 -23.56
CA HIS A 10 38.02 30.59 -22.14
C HIS A 10 36.84 31.53 -21.85
N LEU A 11 35.89 31.08 -21.04
CA LEU A 11 34.88 31.97 -20.44
C LEU A 11 35.45 32.54 -19.14
N SER A 12 35.69 33.85 -19.19
CA SER A 12 36.12 34.73 -18.11
C SER A 12 35.07 34.78 -17.01
N TYR A 13 35.41 34.34 -15.79
CA TYR A 13 34.61 34.62 -14.60
C TYR A 13 34.78 36.10 -14.24
N ALA A 14 33.74 36.90 -14.46
CA ALA A 14 33.68 38.26 -13.93
C ALA A 14 33.41 38.20 -12.42
N GLU A 15 34.28 38.87 -11.68
CA GLU A 15 34.32 38.97 -10.23
C GLU A 15 33.01 39.54 -9.66
N VAL A 16 32.49 38.86 -8.65
CA VAL A 16 31.35 39.31 -7.83
C VAL A 16 31.84 40.34 -6.82
N PRO A 17 31.25 41.56 -6.74
CA PRO A 17 31.57 42.51 -5.68
C PRO A 17 31.04 41.98 -4.34
N THR A 18 31.94 41.45 -3.50
CA THR A 18 31.69 41.19 -2.09
C THR A 18 31.81 42.52 -1.34
N ALA A 19 30.69 43.21 -1.14
CA ALA A 19 30.66 44.38 -0.26
C ALA A 19 30.72 43.93 1.21
N GLU A 20 31.71 44.42 1.94
CA GLU A 20 31.95 44.14 3.35
C GLU A 20 30.87 44.76 4.28
N PRO A 21 30.59 44.14 5.45
CA PRO A 21 29.63 44.64 6.42
C PRO A 21 30.33 45.59 7.40
N SER A 22 30.57 46.84 7.00
CA SER A 22 30.97 47.89 7.93
C SER A 22 29.76 48.73 8.32
N GLY A 23 29.24 48.46 9.52
CA GLY A 23 28.20 49.27 10.15
C GLY A 23 28.75 50.61 10.64
N THR A 24 28.01 51.68 10.34
CA THR A 24 27.92 52.89 11.16
C THR A 24 26.61 53.59 10.84
N ASP A 25 25.96 54.04 11.91
CA ASP A 25 24.64 54.65 11.98
C ASP A 25 24.48 55.91 11.13
N ALA A 26 23.30 56.04 10.52
CA ALA A 26 22.68 57.33 10.27
C ALA A 26 21.15 57.14 10.32
N GLU A 27 20.54 57.83 11.28
CA GLU A 27 19.10 57.94 11.45
C GLU A 27 18.47 58.46 10.15
N ASP A 28 17.55 57.69 9.58
CA ASP A 28 16.58 58.21 8.62
C ASP A 28 15.22 57.54 8.88
N ASP A 29 14.35 58.30 9.53
CA ASP A 29 12.94 58.02 9.79
C ASP A 29 12.16 58.17 8.47
N GLY A 30 12.38 57.21 7.57
CA GLY A 30 11.67 57.09 6.31
C GLY A 30 11.05 55.70 6.23
N ALA A 31 9.72 55.62 6.20
CA ALA A 31 8.97 54.38 6.00
C ALA A 31 9.53 53.62 4.78
N ARG A 32 10.29 52.53 5.03
CA ARG A 32 10.81 51.67 3.95
C ARG A 32 9.63 50.91 3.36
N ILE A 33 9.08 51.44 2.27
CA ILE A 33 8.04 50.79 1.47
C ILE A 33 8.66 49.54 0.85
N GLY A 34 8.40 48.38 1.46
CA GLY A 34 8.79 47.08 0.93
C GLY A 34 7.96 46.78 -0.32
N VAL A 35 8.61 46.80 -1.49
CA VAL A 35 8.00 46.38 -2.75
C VAL A 35 8.15 44.87 -2.88
N SER A 36 7.09 44.11 -2.61
CA SER A 36 7.04 42.68 -2.92
C SER A 36 6.59 42.47 -4.36
N TYR A 37 7.40 41.80 -5.18
CA TYR A 37 7.00 41.34 -6.50
C TYR A 37 6.08 40.13 -6.36
N ILE A 38 4.78 40.33 -6.62
CA ILE A 38 3.78 39.27 -6.71
C ILE A 38 3.72 38.86 -8.18
N PHE A 39 4.10 37.63 -8.49
CA PHE A 39 3.89 37.06 -9.83
C PHE A 39 2.43 36.62 -9.96
N SER A 40 1.60 37.45 -10.57
CA SER A 40 0.28 37.02 -11.03
C SER A 40 0.46 36.14 -12.26
N THR A 41 0.41 34.82 -12.06
CA THR A 41 0.23 33.91 -13.19
C THR A 41 -1.27 33.78 -13.39
N ASP A 42 -1.79 34.49 -14.41
CA ASP A 42 -3.18 34.38 -14.84
C ASP A 42 -3.33 33.03 -15.56
N ASN A 43 -3.62 31.99 -14.79
CA ASN A 43 -4.02 30.69 -15.31
C ASN A 43 -5.07 30.12 -14.37
N ASP A 44 -6.32 30.15 -14.83
CA ASP A 44 -7.47 29.49 -14.25
C ASP A 44 -7.21 27.98 -14.08
N ASP A 45 -6.71 27.59 -12.91
CA ASP A 45 -6.84 26.24 -12.38
C ASP A 45 -6.98 26.37 -10.86
N ALA A 46 -8.21 26.18 -10.38
CA ALA A 46 -8.53 26.13 -8.96
C ALA A 46 -7.84 24.92 -8.30
N LEU A 47 -6.56 25.09 -7.95
CA LEU A 47 -5.86 24.21 -7.03
C LEU A 47 -6.39 24.52 -5.62
N THR A 48 -7.14 23.56 -5.10
CA THR A 48 -7.50 23.51 -3.68
C THR A 48 -6.21 23.48 -2.86
N ASP A 49 -5.94 24.57 -2.14
CA ASP A 49 -4.83 24.72 -1.19
C ASP A 49 -5.06 23.77 0.00
N ASP A 50 -4.77 22.49 -0.17
CA ASP A 50 -4.67 21.52 0.91
C ASP A 50 -3.33 21.75 1.64
N ARG A 51 -3.25 22.86 2.40
CA ARG A 51 -2.28 22.96 3.48
C ARG A 51 -2.73 21.99 4.56
N THR A 52 -2.39 20.71 4.39
CA THR A 52 -2.58 19.70 5.43
C THR A 52 -1.82 20.14 6.67
N ASP A 53 -2.57 20.57 7.67
CA ASP A 53 -2.11 20.74 9.04
C ASP A 53 -1.47 19.42 9.49
N GLU A 54 -0.14 19.34 9.53
CA GLU A 54 0.66 18.16 9.95
C GLU A 54 0.33 17.66 11.37
N ARG A 55 -0.58 18.32 12.09
CA ARG A 55 -0.95 18.02 13.47
C ARG A 55 -2.03 16.95 13.65
N THR A 56 -2.74 16.54 12.60
CA THR A 56 -3.75 15.47 12.73
C THR A 56 -3.44 14.33 11.76
N PRO A 57 -3.04 13.14 12.24
CA PRO A 57 -2.91 11.98 11.38
C PRO A 57 -4.22 11.77 10.61
N PRO A 58 -4.20 11.55 9.29
CA PRO A 58 -5.42 11.31 8.54
C PRO A 58 -6.16 10.14 9.20
N PRO A 59 -7.50 10.24 9.34
CA PRO A 59 -8.28 9.22 10.02
C PRO A 59 -8.03 7.85 9.37
N PRO A 60 -7.99 6.76 10.15
CA PRO A 60 -7.66 5.44 9.64
C PRO A 60 -8.64 5.08 8.52
N HIS A 61 -8.11 4.98 7.31
CA HIS A 61 -8.87 4.64 6.11
C HIS A 61 -9.28 3.16 6.10
N GLU A 62 -8.64 2.33 6.92
CA GLU A 62 -8.84 0.89 6.94
C GLU A 62 -9.88 0.47 7.99
N LEU A 63 -10.63 -0.59 7.66
CA LEU A 63 -11.66 -1.16 8.52
C LEU A 63 -11.12 -2.32 9.36
N GLU A 64 -11.45 -2.31 10.64
CA GLU A 64 -11.32 -3.50 11.49
C GLU A 64 -12.36 -4.54 11.07
N CYS A 65 -11.91 -5.78 10.91
CA CYS A 65 -12.81 -6.86 10.52
C CYS A 65 -12.30 -8.23 10.98
N ALA A 66 -13.24 -9.17 11.09
CA ALA A 66 -12.94 -10.57 11.32
C ALA A 66 -13.78 -11.44 10.39
N VAL A 67 -13.23 -12.56 9.93
CA VAL A 67 -13.95 -13.59 9.18
C VAL A 67 -14.03 -14.83 10.02
N TYR A 68 -15.24 -15.38 10.16
CA TYR A 68 -15.51 -16.62 10.85
C TYR A 68 -15.89 -17.69 9.83
N HIS A 69 -15.37 -18.90 9.99
CA HIS A 69 -15.90 -20.11 9.35
C HIS A 69 -16.67 -20.89 10.42
N THR A 70 -17.99 -20.96 10.27
CA THR A 70 -18.93 -21.40 11.30
C THR A 70 -18.75 -20.57 12.59
N ALA A 71 -18.19 -21.14 13.66
CA ALA A 71 -17.88 -20.44 14.90
C ALA A 71 -16.39 -20.05 15.06
N ALA A 72 -15.51 -20.55 14.19
CA ALA A 72 -14.06 -20.35 14.30
C ALA A 72 -13.62 -19.08 13.57
N CYS A 73 -12.91 -18.18 14.25
CA CYS A 73 -12.28 -17.01 13.61
C CYS A 73 -11.10 -17.47 12.74
N VAL A 74 -11.19 -17.25 11.42
CA VAL A 74 -10.17 -17.66 10.45
C VAL A 74 -9.33 -16.49 9.92
N TYR A 75 -9.82 -15.27 10.08
CA TYR A 75 -9.11 -14.04 9.76
C TYR A 75 -9.47 -12.94 10.75
N GLU A 76 -8.49 -12.15 11.18
CA GLU A 76 -8.73 -10.98 12.02
C GLU A 76 -7.74 -9.86 11.71
N ARG A 77 -8.26 -8.65 11.48
CA ARG A 77 -7.48 -7.42 11.35
C ARG A 77 -8.00 -6.39 12.34
N ARG A 78 -7.15 -6.00 13.29
CA ARG A 78 -7.43 -4.93 14.27
C ARG A 78 -6.58 -3.69 14.04
N ALA A 79 -6.88 -2.59 14.71
CA ALA A 79 -6.16 -1.32 14.60
C ALA A 79 -4.63 -1.45 14.78
N ARG A 80 -4.18 -2.29 15.73
CA ARG A 80 -2.75 -2.55 15.97
C ARG A 80 -2.04 -3.17 14.78
N ASP A 81 -2.76 -3.95 13.97
CA ASP A 81 -2.23 -4.68 12.82
C ASP A 81 -2.12 -3.75 11.59
N MET A 82 -2.63 -2.50 11.68
CA MET A 82 -2.72 -1.60 10.54
C MET A 82 -1.48 -0.73 10.29
N ARG A 83 -0.46 -0.79 11.16
CA ARG A 83 0.68 0.14 11.08
C ARG A 83 1.61 -0.20 9.91
N ALA A 84 1.34 0.38 8.75
CA ALA A 84 2.19 0.27 7.56
C ALA A 84 3.44 1.15 7.66
N GLN A 85 4.58 0.61 7.25
CA GLN A 85 5.89 1.25 7.26
C GLN A 85 6.38 1.53 5.83
N SER A 86 7.48 2.29 5.69
CA SER A 86 8.16 2.36 4.41
C SER A 86 8.77 1.00 4.06
N ALA A 87 8.98 0.73 2.77
CA ALA A 87 9.56 -0.54 2.32
C ALA A 87 10.98 -0.73 2.85
N GLU A 88 11.78 0.34 2.92
CA GLU A 88 13.15 0.34 3.46
C GLU A 88 13.16 -0.11 4.92
N THR A 89 12.25 0.44 5.72
CA THR A 89 12.14 0.07 7.14
C THR A 89 11.70 -1.39 7.29
N LEU A 90 10.77 -1.84 6.45
CA LEU A 90 10.22 -3.20 6.51
C LEU A 90 11.26 -4.25 6.11
N MET A 91 12.07 -3.99 5.09
CA MET A 91 13.07 -4.92 4.56
C MET A 91 14.08 -5.36 5.63
N SER A 92 14.40 -4.51 6.60
CA SER A 92 15.28 -4.87 7.73
C SER A 92 14.71 -5.95 8.67
N LYS A 93 13.39 -6.22 8.59
CA LYS A 93 12.67 -7.15 9.47
C LYS A 93 12.19 -8.41 8.75
N CYS A 94 12.10 -8.38 7.43
CA CYS A 94 11.56 -9.47 6.64
C CYS A 94 12.48 -10.69 6.69
N VAL A 95 11.88 -11.86 6.85
CA VAL A 95 12.54 -13.15 6.67
C VAL A 95 11.87 -13.95 5.54
N PRO A 96 12.61 -14.77 4.77
CA PRO A 96 12.02 -15.58 3.72
C PRO A 96 10.80 -16.39 4.22
N GLY A 97 9.71 -16.35 3.45
CA GLY A 97 8.42 -16.93 3.82
C GLY A 97 7.48 -15.99 4.57
N ASP A 98 7.86 -14.74 4.81
CA ASP A 98 6.95 -13.69 5.26
C ASP A 98 5.97 -13.29 4.16
N VAL A 99 4.74 -12.97 4.57
CA VAL A 99 3.72 -12.40 3.69
C VAL A 99 3.67 -10.90 3.93
N LEU A 100 3.80 -10.14 2.85
CA LEU A 100 3.76 -8.68 2.85
C LEU A 100 2.44 -8.20 2.28
N GLU A 101 1.88 -7.15 2.88
CA GLU A 101 0.74 -6.42 2.36
C GLU A 101 1.15 -4.97 2.09
N PHE A 102 0.92 -4.52 0.86
CA PHE A 102 1.12 -3.16 0.38
C PHE A 102 -0.21 -2.43 0.33
N VAL A 103 -0.31 -1.31 1.03
CA VAL A 103 -1.55 -0.55 1.23
C VAL A 103 -1.43 0.87 0.69
N ALA A 104 -2.52 1.36 0.11
CA ALA A 104 -2.70 2.75 -0.31
C ALA A 104 -4.19 3.10 -0.25
N ALA A 105 -4.49 4.36 0.08
CA ALA A 105 -5.86 4.83 0.10
C ALA A 105 -6.52 4.71 -1.27
N GLY A 106 -7.80 4.31 -1.32
CA GLY A 106 -8.55 4.13 -2.55
C GLY A 106 -8.14 2.92 -3.41
N GLN A 107 -7.23 2.06 -2.92
CA GLN A 107 -6.73 0.89 -3.65
C GLN A 107 -6.93 -0.40 -2.84
N SER A 108 -7.27 -1.50 -3.51
CA SER A 108 -7.26 -2.80 -2.84
C SER A 108 -5.83 -3.16 -2.42
N PRO A 109 -5.63 -3.69 -1.19
CA PRO A 109 -4.31 -4.11 -0.74
C PRO A 109 -3.70 -5.14 -1.69
N HIS A 110 -2.39 -5.02 -1.92
CA HIS A 110 -1.65 -5.96 -2.76
C HIS A 110 -0.76 -6.82 -1.89
N TRP A 111 -0.76 -8.13 -2.12
CA TRP A 111 -0.06 -9.09 -1.27
C TRP A 111 1.10 -9.74 -2.03
N ALA A 112 2.14 -10.13 -1.30
CA ALA A 112 3.31 -10.80 -1.86
C ALA A 112 3.97 -11.71 -0.82
N VAL A 113 4.72 -12.71 -1.30
CA VAL A 113 5.56 -13.56 -0.47
C VAL A 113 7.00 -13.08 -0.58
N TYR A 114 7.65 -12.75 0.53
CA TYR A 114 9.06 -12.42 0.58
C TYR A 114 9.91 -13.68 0.47
N ILE A 115 10.86 -13.71 -0.48
CA ILE A 115 11.69 -14.90 -0.75
C ILE A 115 13.17 -14.74 -0.35
N GLY A 116 13.55 -13.57 0.16
CA GLY A 116 14.94 -13.22 0.44
C GLY A 116 15.48 -12.17 -0.54
N ASP A 117 16.67 -11.64 -0.24
CA ASP A 117 17.42 -10.71 -1.11
C ASP A 117 16.59 -9.54 -1.67
N PHE A 118 15.72 -8.96 -0.84
CA PHE A 118 14.82 -7.86 -1.20
C PHE A 118 13.84 -8.21 -2.34
N GLN A 119 13.60 -9.50 -2.57
CA GLN A 119 12.71 -9.99 -3.61
C GLN A 119 11.42 -10.58 -3.03
N VAL A 120 10.37 -10.48 -3.85
CA VAL A 120 9.06 -11.02 -3.57
C VAL A 120 8.50 -11.75 -4.79
N VAL A 121 7.63 -12.71 -4.52
CA VAL A 121 6.76 -13.31 -5.53
C VAL A 121 5.33 -12.87 -5.27
N HIS A 122 4.63 -12.44 -6.32
CA HIS A 122 3.27 -11.94 -6.22
C HIS A 122 2.45 -12.19 -7.49
N LEU A 123 1.15 -12.39 -7.33
CA LEU A 123 0.21 -12.40 -8.45
C LEU A 123 -0.16 -10.96 -8.82
N HIS A 124 0.18 -10.52 -10.03
CA HIS A 124 -0.12 -9.17 -10.51
C HIS A 124 -0.45 -9.17 -11.99
N ARG A 125 -1.60 -8.55 -12.35
CA ARG A 125 -2.11 -8.51 -13.73
C ARG A 125 -2.18 -9.90 -14.37
N ALA A 126 -2.80 -10.85 -13.66
CA ALA A 126 -2.99 -12.23 -14.11
C ALA A 126 -1.69 -12.98 -14.44
N GLU A 127 -0.59 -12.65 -13.76
CA GLU A 127 0.69 -13.36 -13.85
C GLU A 127 1.36 -13.44 -12.47
N VAL A 128 1.95 -14.58 -12.14
CA VAL A 128 2.81 -14.71 -10.96
C VAL A 128 4.21 -14.24 -11.33
N LYS A 129 4.66 -13.15 -10.71
CA LYS A 129 5.94 -12.50 -11.00
C LYS A 129 6.88 -12.59 -9.80
N CYS A 130 8.17 -12.70 -10.08
CA CYS A 130 9.24 -12.41 -9.13
C CYS A 130 9.78 -10.99 -9.42
N GLY A 131 10.08 -10.22 -8.38
CA GLY A 131 10.64 -8.88 -8.52
C GLY A 131 11.05 -8.28 -7.18
N PHE A 132 11.60 -7.07 -7.21
CA PHE A 132 12.00 -6.38 -5.97
C PHE A 132 10.77 -5.93 -5.17
N VAL A 133 10.93 -5.90 -3.83
CA VAL A 133 9.91 -5.38 -2.90
C VAL A 133 9.45 -3.98 -3.32
N MET A 134 10.38 -3.11 -3.73
CA MET A 134 10.12 -1.73 -4.15
C MET A 134 9.20 -1.68 -5.39
N ASP A 135 9.48 -2.52 -6.39
CA ASP A 135 8.74 -2.56 -7.65
C ASP A 135 7.34 -3.15 -7.46
N ALA A 136 7.22 -4.22 -6.66
CA ALA A 136 5.94 -4.81 -6.30
C ALA A 136 5.07 -3.85 -5.46
N GLY A 137 5.73 -3.06 -4.59
CA GLY A 137 5.10 -2.06 -3.74
C GLY A 137 4.64 -0.83 -4.51
N ARG A 138 5.35 -0.40 -5.56
CA ARG A 138 5.04 0.83 -6.33
C ARG A 138 4.91 2.07 -5.45
N GLY A 139 5.85 2.25 -4.53
CA GLY A 139 5.87 3.36 -3.57
C GLY A 139 4.84 3.26 -2.44
N ARG A 140 4.03 2.19 -2.38
CA ARG A 140 3.06 1.98 -1.29
C ARG A 140 3.75 1.59 0.00
N ARG A 141 3.16 2.00 1.11
CA ARG A 141 3.55 1.54 2.45
C ARG A 141 3.21 0.07 2.59
N CYS A 142 3.97 -0.65 3.41
CA CYS A 142 3.82 -2.09 3.58
C CYS A 142 3.96 -2.56 5.02
N ARG A 143 3.46 -3.76 5.28
CA ARG A 143 3.51 -4.45 6.57
C ARG A 143 3.61 -5.95 6.40
N ILE A 144 4.18 -6.64 7.40
CA ILE A 144 4.18 -8.11 7.47
C ILE A 144 2.84 -8.56 8.07
N VAL A 145 2.15 -9.48 7.39
CA VAL A 145 0.76 -9.88 7.69
C VAL A 145 0.61 -11.37 7.98
N ASN A 146 1.68 -12.02 8.44
CA ASN A 146 1.71 -13.45 8.74
C ASN A 146 0.59 -13.94 9.66
N GLN A 147 0.08 -13.07 10.53
CA GLN A 147 -0.85 -13.40 11.61
C GLN A 147 -2.32 -13.06 11.31
N LEU A 148 -2.62 -12.48 10.14
CA LEU A 148 -4.00 -12.08 9.84
C LEU A 148 -4.92 -13.30 9.70
N TYR A 149 -4.46 -14.35 9.03
CA TYR A 149 -5.15 -15.64 8.98
C TYR A 149 -4.75 -16.53 10.16
N LYS A 150 -5.71 -17.25 10.73
CA LYS A 150 -5.55 -18.08 11.95
C LYS A 150 -5.37 -19.56 11.64
N TYR A 151 -4.80 -19.86 10.47
CA TYR A 151 -4.44 -21.22 10.07
C TYR A 151 -3.01 -21.55 10.47
N GLU A 152 -2.70 -22.83 10.60
CA GLU A 152 -1.33 -23.28 10.85
C GLU A 152 -0.44 -22.96 9.62
N PRO A 153 0.64 -22.19 9.78
CA PRO A 153 1.52 -21.85 8.67
C PRO A 153 2.42 -23.02 8.28
N LEU A 154 2.75 -23.08 6.99
CA LEU A 154 3.82 -23.93 6.47
C LEU A 154 5.19 -23.40 6.90
N SER A 155 6.21 -24.26 6.85
CA SER A 155 7.60 -23.86 7.10
C SER A 155 8.06 -22.81 6.08
N ALA A 156 8.95 -21.91 6.48
CA ALA A 156 9.48 -20.85 5.61
C ALA A 156 9.94 -21.39 4.23
N ASN A 157 10.68 -22.49 4.23
CA ASN A 157 11.15 -23.14 2.99
C ASN A 157 10.00 -23.64 2.11
N ALA A 158 8.95 -24.21 2.70
CA ALA A 158 7.78 -24.65 1.94
C ALA A 158 7.00 -23.45 1.36
N VAL A 159 6.90 -22.34 2.10
CA VAL A 159 6.26 -21.11 1.62
C VAL A 159 7.02 -20.53 0.43
N VAL A 160 8.34 -20.41 0.55
CA VAL A 160 9.21 -19.91 -0.53
C VAL A 160 9.09 -20.82 -1.75
N ARG A 161 9.20 -22.14 -1.57
CA ARG A 161 9.06 -23.12 -2.66
C ARG A 161 7.71 -22.99 -3.37
N ASN A 162 6.61 -22.95 -2.62
CA ASN A 162 5.26 -22.77 -3.18
C ASN A 162 5.18 -21.51 -4.03
N ALA A 163 5.79 -20.42 -3.58
CA ALA A 163 5.78 -19.16 -4.32
C ALA A 163 6.65 -19.24 -5.59
N THR A 164 7.89 -19.72 -5.47
CA THR A 164 8.87 -19.74 -6.58
C THR A 164 8.50 -20.72 -7.70
N GLU A 165 7.91 -21.88 -7.38
CA GLU A 165 7.50 -22.90 -8.37
C GLU A 165 6.41 -22.41 -9.32
N HIS A 166 5.66 -21.37 -8.94
CA HIS A 166 4.55 -20.85 -9.73
C HIS A 166 4.91 -19.57 -10.52
N VAL A 167 6.16 -19.09 -10.42
CA VAL A 167 6.61 -17.92 -11.18
C VAL A 167 6.48 -18.17 -12.68
N GLY A 168 5.89 -17.22 -13.40
CA GLY A 168 5.66 -17.29 -14.84
C GLY A 168 4.27 -17.83 -15.24
N MET A 169 3.51 -18.41 -14.31
CA MET A 169 2.12 -18.84 -14.59
C MET A 169 1.22 -17.65 -14.93
N LYS A 170 0.34 -17.84 -15.92
CA LYS A 170 -0.51 -16.79 -16.49
C LYS A 170 -1.96 -17.23 -16.68
N GLU A 171 -2.88 -16.26 -16.56
CA GLU A 171 -4.29 -16.36 -16.96
C GLU A 171 -4.97 -17.70 -16.60
N ARG A 172 -5.14 -18.59 -17.60
CA ARG A 172 -5.89 -19.85 -17.48
C ARG A 172 -5.21 -20.88 -16.57
N GLU A 173 -3.91 -20.75 -16.34
CA GLU A 173 -3.14 -21.63 -15.46
C GLU A 173 -3.28 -21.24 -13.99
N LEU A 174 -3.79 -20.03 -13.71
CA LEU A 174 -3.89 -19.53 -12.35
C LEU A 174 -4.99 -20.25 -11.57
N SER A 175 -4.65 -20.59 -10.33
CA SER A 175 -5.61 -21.10 -9.35
C SER A 175 -6.15 -20.03 -8.40
N TRP A 176 -5.73 -18.76 -8.52
CA TRP A 176 -6.09 -17.69 -7.56
C TRP A 176 -6.61 -16.45 -8.29
N ARG A 177 -7.65 -15.79 -7.76
CA ARG A 177 -8.21 -14.56 -8.34
C ARG A 177 -7.42 -13.31 -8.06
N ASN A 178 -6.69 -13.27 -6.95
CA ASN A 178 -6.04 -12.06 -6.45
C ASN A 178 -4.76 -12.40 -5.68
N SER A 179 -3.94 -11.38 -5.43
CA SER A 179 -2.64 -11.54 -4.78
C SER A 179 -2.73 -12.06 -3.35
N GLU A 180 -3.80 -11.72 -2.63
CA GLU A 180 -3.99 -12.21 -1.27
C GLU A 180 -4.25 -13.71 -1.23
N CYS A 181 -5.17 -14.20 -2.07
CA CYS A 181 -5.42 -15.64 -2.22
C CYS A 181 -4.14 -16.41 -2.56
N PHE A 182 -3.33 -15.90 -3.49
CA PHE A 182 -2.05 -16.52 -3.85
C PHE A 182 -1.07 -16.56 -2.68
N ALA A 183 -0.82 -15.42 -2.03
CA ALA A 183 0.16 -15.34 -0.94
C ALA A 183 -0.29 -16.13 0.30
N ALA A 184 -1.57 -16.07 0.64
CA ALA A 184 -2.14 -16.85 1.74
C ALA A 184 -2.11 -18.36 1.43
N TRP A 185 -2.38 -18.77 0.18
CA TRP A 185 -2.19 -20.17 -0.22
C TRP A 185 -0.73 -20.61 -0.07
N CYS A 186 0.23 -19.80 -0.51
CA CYS A 186 1.65 -20.11 -0.33
C CYS A 186 2.00 -20.33 1.15
N LYS A 187 1.42 -19.51 2.05
CA LYS A 187 1.67 -19.55 3.50
C LYS A 187 1.00 -20.73 4.21
N PHE A 188 -0.23 -21.07 3.85
CA PHE A 188 -1.06 -22.01 4.63
C PHE A 188 -1.44 -23.30 3.87
N GLY A 189 -1.22 -23.38 2.56
CA GLY A 189 -1.51 -24.57 1.73
C GLY A 189 -3.00 -24.94 1.59
N ARG A 190 -3.91 -24.07 2.06
CA ARG A 190 -5.36 -24.33 2.14
C ARG A 190 -6.04 -24.19 0.78
N ARG A 191 -6.86 -25.17 0.38
CA ARG A 191 -7.57 -25.17 -0.91
C ARG A 191 -8.60 -24.05 -1.03
N GLU A 192 -9.10 -23.56 0.10
CA GLU A 192 -10.10 -22.50 0.24
C GLU A 192 -9.62 -21.16 -0.36
N PHE A 193 -8.31 -20.98 -0.53
CA PHE A 193 -7.75 -19.83 -1.23
C PHE A 193 -7.75 -19.98 -2.76
N LYS A 194 -7.96 -21.19 -3.29
CA LYS A 194 -8.00 -21.44 -4.74
C LYS A 194 -9.42 -21.20 -5.29
N MET A 195 -9.49 -20.76 -6.54
CA MET A 195 -10.72 -20.65 -7.32
C MET A 195 -11.45 -21.99 -7.33
N GLY A 196 -12.70 -22.00 -6.86
CA GLY A 196 -13.50 -23.22 -6.81
C GLY A 196 -12.97 -24.29 -5.84
N GLY A 197 -12.09 -23.92 -4.90
CA GLY A 197 -11.54 -24.85 -3.91
C GLY A 197 -12.55 -25.35 -2.87
N GLU A 198 -13.74 -24.73 -2.81
CA GLU A 198 -14.83 -25.07 -1.90
C GLU A 198 -16.12 -25.39 -2.65
N LEU A 199 -16.88 -26.36 -2.13
CA LEU A 199 -18.18 -26.76 -2.68
C LEU A 199 -19.27 -25.76 -2.29
N ARG A 200 -19.96 -25.20 -3.28
CA ARG A 200 -21.03 -24.21 -3.11
C ARG A 200 -22.40 -24.88 -3.05
N ILE A 201 -22.72 -25.51 -1.92
CA ILE A 201 -23.97 -26.29 -1.71
C ILE A 201 -25.06 -25.45 -1.00
N GLY A 202 -25.12 -24.15 -1.28
CA GLY A 202 -26.16 -23.25 -0.75
C GLY A 202 -26.04 -22.85 0.72
N LYS A 203 -25.24 -23.52 1.54
CA LYS A 203 -24.89 -23.07 2.90
C LYS A 203 -23.95 -21.86 2.84
N GLN A 204 -24.09 -20.93 3.77
CA GLN A 204 -23.19 -19.78 3.95
C GLN A 204 -22.36 -19.95 5.24
N PRO A 205 -21.29 -20.76 5.24
CA PRO A 205 -20.55 -21.04 6.46
C PRO A 205 -19.64 -19.87 6.88
N TYR A 206 -19.39 -18.89 6.00
CA TYR A 206 -18.51 -17.76 6.29
C TYR A 206 -19.28 -16.54 6.75
N LYS A 207 -18.82 -15.89 7.83
CA LYS A 207 -19.36 -14.61 8.31
C LYS A 207 -18.26 -13.56 8.37
N LEU A 208 -18.39 -12.48 7.61
CA LEU A 208 -17.55 -11.29 7.72
C LEU A 208 -18.20 -10.33 8.71
N LYS A 209 -17.51 -10.04 9.82
CA LYS A 209 -17.90 -9.01 10.78
C LYS A 209 -17.04 -7.77 10.58
N LEU A 210 -17.66 -6.64 10.24
CA LEU A 210 -17.00 -5.33 10.29
C LEU A 210 -17.13 -4.75 11.69
N LEU A 211 -16.05 -4.30 12.30
CA LEU A 211 -16.09 -3.61 13.58
C LEU A 211 -16.15 -2.09 13.35
N LEU A 212 -17.32 -1.49 13.62
CA LEU A 212 -17.56 -0.06 13.46
C LEU A 212 -17.46 0.62 14.82
N ASN A 213 -16.55 1.59 14.93
CA ASN A 213 -16.37 2.51 16.05
C ASN A 213 -16.56 1.87 17.44
N GLY A 214 -16.03 0.65 17.62
CA GLY A 214 -15.97 -0.08 18.89
C GLY A 214 -17.30 -0.60 19.47
N LYS A 215 -18.46 -0.32 18.86
CA LYS A 215 -19.77 -0.67 19.45
C LYS A 215 -20.75 -1.38 18.53
N GLN A 216 -20.57 -1.27 17.21
CA GLN A 216 -21.53 -1.85 16.27
C GLN A 216 -20.80 -2.74 15.27
N ALA A 217 -21.27 -3.98 15.14
CA ALA A 217 -20.78 -4.91 14.13
C ALA A 217 -21.81 -5.03 13.00
N HIS A 218 -21.35 -4.93 11.76
CA HIS A 218 -22.16 -5.28 10.59
C HIS A 218 -21.68 -6.63 10.05
N GLU A 219 -22.60 -7.57 9.87
CA GLU A 219 -22.30 -8.94 9.48
C GLU A 219 -22.81 -9.24 8.07
N LEU A 220 -21.98 -9.91 7.28
CA LEU A 220 -22.33 -10.45 5.97
C LEU A 220 -22.00 -11.95 5.91
N GLU A 221 -22.82 -12.72 5.23
CA GLU A 221 -22.67 -14.17 5.10
C GLU A 221 -22.27 -14.59 3.67
N PHE A 222 -21.36 -15.55 3.56
CA PHE A 222 -20.80 -16.01 2.28
C PHE A 222 -20.72 -17.54 2.21
N GLN A 223 -20.83 -18.07 0.99
CA GLN A 223 -20.71 -19.51 0.73
C GLN A 223 -19.25 -19.99 0.70
N SER A 224 -18.29 -19.09 0.46
CA SER A 224 -16.87 -19.42 0.36
C SER A 224 -15.98 -18.35 0.98
N LEU A 225 -14.78 -18.75 1.39
CA LEU A 225 -13.74 -17.85 1.87
C LEU A 225 -13.34 -16.85 0.79
N GLU A 226 -13.28 -17.31 -0.46
CA GLU A 226 -12.98 -16.49 -1.64
C GLU A 226 -13.93 -15.29 -1.76
N ASP A 227 -15.24 -15.51 -1.61
CA ASP A 227 -16.23 -14.43 -1.71
C ASP A 227 -16.10 -13.44 -0.54
N ALA A 228 -15.83 -13.93 0.68
CA ALA A 228 -15.57 -13.08 1.85
C ALA A 228 -14.30 -12.21 1.69
N ILE A 229 -13.23 -12.78 1.11
CA ILE A 229 -12.00 -12.05 0.77
C ILE A 229 -12.29 -10.97 -0.25
N MET A 230 -13.06 -11.28 -1.30
CA MET A 230 -13.41 -10.31 -2.34
C MET A 230 -14.21 -9.13 -1.78
N GLU A 231 -15.19 -9.37 -0.91
CA GLU A 231 -15.95 -8.27 -0.30
C GLU A 231 -15.08 -7.45 0.66
N ARG A 232 -14.21 -8.07 1.45
CA ARG A 232 -13.25 -7.31 2.28
C ARG A 232 -12.36 -6.42 1.42
N ARG A 233 -11.81 -6.94 0.32
CA ARG A 233 -10.96 -6.17 -0.59
C ARG A 233 -11.69 -5.05 -1.32
N ARG A 234 -13.00 -5.22 -1.60
CA ARG A 234 -13.88 -4.14 -2.12
C ARG A 234 -14.01 -3.02 -1.08
N ARG A 235 -14.30 -3.39 0.17
CA ARG A 235 -14.46 -2.45 1.28
C ARG A 235 -13.15 -1.73 1.64
N ASP A 236 -12.00 -2.42 1.54
CA ASP A 236 -10.69 -1.79 1.72
C ASP A 236 -10.40 -0.74 0.64
N ARG A 237 -10.84 -1.00 -0.60
CA ARG A 237 -10.69 -0.04 -1.70
C ARG A 237 -11.60 1.19 -1.53
N LEU A 238 -12.82 1.00 -1.04
CA LEU A 238 -13.74 2.10 -0.73
C LEU A 238 -13.24 2.92 0.46
N GLY A 239 -12.72 2.22 1.47
CA GLY A 239 -12.26 2.79 2.71
C GLY A 239 -13.36 3.01 3.75
N LYS A 240 -12.91 3.18 4.99
CA LYS A 240 -13.76 3.30 6.18
C LYS A 240 -14.85 4.37 6.07
N PRO A 241 -14.58 5.63 5.65
CA PRO A 241 -15.63 6.65 5.57
C PRO A 241 -16.75 6.29 4.58
N ALA A 242 -16.38 5.83 3.38
CA ALA A 242 -17.35 5.47 2.35
C ALA A 242 -18.18 4.24 2.76
N VAL A 243 -17.55 3.25 3.39
CA VAL A 243 -18.25 2.06 3.89
C VAL A 243 -19.21 2.43 5.04
N LEU A 244 -18.82 3.32 5.95
CA LEU A 244 -19.73 3.78 7.00
C LEU A 244 -20.98 4.45 6.41
N HIS A 245 -20.79 5.33 5.42
CA HIS A 245 -21.90 5.97 4.72
C HIS A 245 -22.81 4.96 3.97
N GLU A 246 -22.22 3.95 3.31
CA GLU A 246 -22.98 2.86 2.65
C GLU A 246 -23.86 2.07 3.65
N LEU A 247 -23.36 1.85 4.87
CA LEU A 247 -24.07 1.11 5.92
C LEU A 247 -25.13 1.93 6.65
N GLU A 248 -24.97 3.26 6.72
CA GLU A 248 -25.97 4.17 7.26
C GLU A 248 -27.21 4.25 6.35
N GLY A 249 -27.01 4.23 5.03
CA GLY A 249 -28.11 4.24 4.04
C GLY A 249 -28.89 2.93 3.92
N GLN A 250 -28.50 1.86 4.62
CA GLN A 250 -29.16 0.55 4.63
C GLN A 250 -30.06 0.32 5.85
N ARG A 251 -30.17 1.31 6.76
CA ARG A 251 -31.06 1.26 7.94
C ARG A 251 -32.37 1.96 7.68
#